data_AF-A0A920DJX7-F1
#
_entry.id   AF-A0A920DJX7-F1
#
_cell.length_a   1.000
_cell.length_b   1.000
_cell.length_c   1.000
_cell.angle_alpha   90.00
_cell.angle_beta   90.00
_cell.angle_gamma   90.00
#
_symmetry.space_group_name_H-M   'P 1'
#
loop_
_entity.id
_entity.type
_entity.pdbx_description
1 polymer ?
#
loop_
_entity_poly.entity_id
_entity_poly.type
_entity_poly.pdbx_seq_one_letter_code
_entity_poly.pdbx_strand_id
1 'polypeptide(L)'
;MQRSSTWILKSLWGACERWSKSDCVDLSAAFAYYTLQSFFPILLISLSIASWFLGKQEGLDQQIIAIAAQLLPPSVVELVETTLFNLIDQGFGAGILGAMFLLFTAGNAYLSLQRGSDRLWEDEIPSKKVNAAWRVQASKFLRNRVEAFLIVFFIGFLMVLDQISANLRMIPSNVLENLSKSNNLISDLLLKLPLLQVGQFAIPLIGFSLMALLLQALLPSRKVPLKPLLPGSFLIGIGLTTLNLAVSKSILSLGTRFQAYGFIGGFLVLTLWVWLLGVILYFGQCWSVVIASMSLVNRKIQKKR
;
A
#
# COMPACT_ATOMS: atom_id res chain seq x y z
N MET A 1 7.23 -29.80 18.50
CA MET A 1 6.43 -28.57 18.27
C MET A 1 6.65 -27.47 19.31
N GLN A 2 6.80 -27.76 20.62
CA GLN A 2 7.01 -26.74 21.67
C GLN A 2 8.18 -25.76 21.41
N ARG A 3 9.33 -26.25 20.94
CA ARG A 3 10.52 -25.41 20.68
C ARG A 3 10.32 -24.33 19.60
N SER A 4 9.44 -24.58 18.63
CA SER A 4 9.12 -23.63 17.54
C SER A 4 8.13 -22.57 18.01
N SER A 5 7.07 -22.97 18.73
CA SER A 5 6.07 -22.03 19.27
C SER A 5 6.69 -21.03 20.25
N THR A 6 7.56 -21.50 21.16
CA THR A 6 8.29 -20.61 22.08
C THR A 6 9.23 -19.63 21.37
N TRP A 7 9.76 -20.03 20.21
CA TRP A 7 10.62 -19.16 19.41
C TRP A 7 9.82 -18.06 18.72
N ILE A 8 8.67 -18.42 18.12
CA ILE A 8 7.75 -17.46 17.49
C ILE A 8 7.27 -16.43 18.53
N LEU A 9 6.79 -16.89 19.68
CA LEU A 9 6.34 -16.01 20.77
C LEU A 9 7.43 -15.04 21.24
N LYS A 10 8.66 -15.54 21.45
CA LYS A 10 9.81 -14.69 21.81
C LYS A 10 10.14 -13.67 20.72
N SER A 11 10.08 -14.08 19.45
CA SER A 11 10.36 -13.18 18.32
C SER A 11 9.29 -12.10 18.15
N LEU A 12 8.01 -12.42 18.38
CA LEU A 12 6.91 -11.46 18.35
C LEU A 12 6.99 -10.50 19.54
N TRP A 13 7.30 -11.01 20.74
CA TRP A 13 7.52 -10.15 21.91
C TRP A 13 8.66 -9.14 21.67
N GLY A 14 9.80 -9.61 21.14
CA GLY A 14 10.89 -8.72 20.75
C GLY A 14 10.50 -7.73 19.66
N ALA A 15 9.56 -8.09 18.78
CA ALA A 15 9.01 -7.17 17.78
C ALA A 15 8.19 -6.05 18.44
N CYS A 16 7.34 -6.38 19.42
CA CYS A 16 6.57 -5.39 20.19
C CYS A 16 7.48 -4.41 20.94
N GLU A 17 8.52 -4.91 21.62
CA GLU A 17 9.48 -4.08 22.33
C GLU A 17 10.20 -3.13 21.36
N ARG A 18 10.65 -3.64 20.21
CA ARG A 18 11.33 -2.84 19.19
C ARG A 18 10.40 -1.81 18.55
N TRP A 19 9.15 -2.19 18.30
CA TRP A 19 8.13 -1.30 17.74
C TRP A 19 7.82 -0.12 18.67
N SER A 20 7.73 -0.39 19.99
CA SER A 20 7.57 0.64 21.01
C SER A 20 8.82 1.53 21.12
N LYS A 21 10.03 0.94 21.16
CA LYS A 21 11.29 1.68 21.29
C LYS A 21 11.60 2.58 20.08
N SER A 22 11.07 2.24 18.90
CA SER A 22 11.36 2.95 17.65
C SER A 22 10.31 4.00 17.29
N ASP A 23 9.37 4.30 18.19
CA ASP A 23 8.23 5.21 17.98
C ASP A 23 7.49 4.94 16.66
N CYS A 24 7.23 3.66 16.37
CA CYS A 24 6.64 3.25 15.10
C CYS A 24 5.23 3.83 14.89
N VAL A 25 4.51 4.16 15.97
CA VAL A 25 3.23 4.87 15.91
C VAL A 25 3.39 6.26 15.30
N ASP A 26 4.38 7.01 15.75
CA ASP A 26 4.63 8.38 15.30
C ASP A 26 5.18 8.39 13.88
N LEU A 27 6.05 7.42 13.54
CA LEU A 27 6.50 7.20 12.16
C LEU A 27 5.33 6.88 11.22
N SER A 28 4.32 6.13 11.69
CA SER A 28 3.10 5.84 10.94
C SER A 28 2.25 7.10 10.74
N ALA A 29 2.18 7.98 11.75
CA ALA A 29 1.50 9.26 11.65
C ALA A 29 2.16 10.19 10.63
N ALA A 30 3.50 10.28 10.63
CA ALA A 30 4.25 11.02 9.62
C ALA A 30 4.00 10.47 8.20
N PHE A 31 4.00 9.14 8.04
CA PHE A 31 3.66 8.49 6.77
C PHE A 31 2.25 8.83 6.30
N ALA A 32 1.25 8.78 7.19
CA ALA A 32 -0.12 9.14 6.87
C ALA A 32 -0.25 10.60 6.43
N TYR A 33 0.37 11.52 7.16
CA TYR A 33 0.39 12.95 6.84
C TYR A 33 0.92 13.21 5.42
N TYR A 34 2.09 12.68 5.07
CA TYR A 34 2.69 12.90 3.75
C TYR A 34 1.92 12.19 2.62
N THR A 35 1.28 11.06 2.92
CA THR A 35 0.42 10.35 1.95
C THR A 35 -0.84 11.15 1.65
N LEU A 36 -1.49 11.72 2.68
CA LEU A 36 -2.65 12.61 2.51
C LEU A 36 -2.29 13.87 1.74
N GLN A 37 -1.11 14.44 1.98
CA GLN A 37 -0.63 15.58 1.20
C GLN A 37 -0.53 15.26 -0.29
N SER A 38 -0.29 13.98 -0.64
CA SER A 38 -0.22 13.51 -2.03
C SER A 38 -1.59 13.20 -2.65
N PHE A 39 -2.66 13.18 -1.84
CA PHE A 39 -4.02 12.87 -2.29
C PHE A 39 -4.57 13.95 -3.25
N PHE A 40 -4.34 15.22 -2.97
CA PHE A 40 -4.80 16.28 -3.88
C PHE A 40 -4.01 16.30 -5.20
N PRO A 41 -2.66 16.28 -5.22
CA PRO A 41 -1.91 16.21 -6.46
C PRO A 41 -2.23 14.98 -7.33
N ILE A 42 -2.46 13.80 -6.73
CA ILE A 42 -2.83 12.61 -7.51
C ILE A 42 -4.23 12.76 -8.13
N LEU A 43 -5.18 13.38 -7.43
CA LEU A 43 -6.49 13.71 -8.00
C LEU A 43 -6.35 14.67 -9.18
N LEU A 44 -5.54 15.73 -9.05
CA LEU A 44 -5.31 16.69 -10.16
C LEU A 44 -4.73 16.01 -11.40
N ILE A 45 -3.74 15.13 -11.22
CA ILE A 45 -3.16 14.38 -12.35
C ILE A 45 -4.19 13.42 -12.95
N SER A 46 -4.95 12.70 -12.11
CA SER A 46 -6.00 11.80 -12.58
C SER A 46 -7.06 12.55 -13.40
N LEU A 47 -7.50 13.72 -12.92
CA LEU A 47 -8.46 14.57 -13.62
C LEU A 47 -7.85 15.19 -14.89
N SER A 48 -6.57 15.55 -14.89
CA SER A 48 -5.88 16.05 -16.08
C SER A 48 -5.74 14.97 -17.16
N ILE A 49 -5.39 13.73 -16.79
CA ILE A 49 -5.37 12.58 -17.71
C ILE A 49 -6.79 12.31 -18.22
N ALA A 50 -7.77 12.34 -17.33
CA ALA A 50 -9.17 12.18 -17.69
C ALA A 50 -9.58 13.26 -18.68
N SER A 51 -9.27 14.54 -18.43
CA SER A 51 -9.52 15.69 -19.33
C SER A 51 -8.89 15.51 -20.70
N TRP A 52 -7.66 15.00 -20.78
CA TRP A 52 -6.99 14.74 -22.07
C TRP A 52 -7.67 13.63 -22.88
N PHE A 53 -8.26 12.63 -22.23
CA PHE A 53 -9.09 11.60 -22.87
C PHE A 53 -10.52 12.12 -23.19
N LEU A 54 -11.12 12.86 -22.26
CA LEU A 54 -12.45 13.49 -22.32
C LEU A 54 -12.57 14.53 -23.43
N GLY A 55 -11.55 15.38 -23.62
CA GLY A 55 -11.53 16.40 -24.68
C GLY A 55 -11.58 15.81 -26.10
N LYS A 56 -11.52 14.48 -26.24
CA LYS A 56 -11.69 13.74 -27.49
C LYS A 56 -13.06 13.05 -27.62
N GLN A 57 -13.90 13.07 -26.58
CA GLN A 57 -15.18 12.35 -26.52
C GLN A 57 -16.25 13.16 -25.74
N GLU A 58 -17.33 13.55 -26.43
CA GLU A 58 -18.44 14.30 -25.84
C GLU A 58 -19.20 13.47 -24.77
N GLY A 59 -19.47 14.06 -23.59
CA GLY A 59 -20.38 13.52 -22.56
C GLY A 59 -19.76 12.67 -21.43
N LEU A 60 -18.44 12.45 -21.43
CA LEU A 60 -17.75 11.69 -20.37
C LEU A 60 -17.62 12.49 -19.05
N ASP A 61 -17.70 13.83 -19.10
CA ASP A 61 -17.62 14.73 -17.95
C ASP A 61 -18.81 14.53 -17.02
N GLN A 62 -20.01 14.47 -17.59
CA GLN A 62 -21.25 14.15 -16.89
C GLN A 62 -21.24 12.74 -16.30
N GLN A 63 -20.61 11.77 -16.97
CA GLN A 63 -20.45 10.41 -16.44
C GLN A 63 -19.51 10.37 -15.22
N ILE A 64 -18.41 11.12 -15.24
CA ILE A 64 -17.48 11.19 -14.10
C ILE A 64 -18.16 11.84 -12.90
N ILE A 65 -18.91 12.93 -13.11
CA ILE A 65 -19.67 13.59 -12.05
C ILE A 65 -20.77 12.65 -11.52
N ALA A 66 -21.45 11.90 -12.39
CA ALA A 66 -22.47 10.94 -11.98
C ALA A 66 -21.89 9.78 -11.14
N ILE A 67 -20.68 9.29 -11.46
CA ILE A 67 -19.96 8.29 -10.64
C ILE A 67 -19.53 8.90 -9.31
N ALA A 68 -19.00 10.13 -9.32
CA ALA A 68 -18.62 10.84 -8.11
C ALA A 68 -19.83 11.03 -7.17
N ALA A 69 -20.99 11.40 -7.71
CA ALA A 69 -22.23 11.57 -6.96
C ALA A 69 -22.76 10.30 -6.31
N GLN A 70 -22.41 9.12 -6.82
CA GLN A 70 -22.78 7.83 -6.22
C GLN A 70 -21.87 7.44 -5.06
N LEU A 71 -20.63 7.95 -5.03
CA LEU A 71 -19.59 7.52 -4.08
C LEU A 71 -19.26 8.58 -3.02
N LEU A 72 -19.55 9.85 -3.29
CA LEU A 72 -19.11 10.99 -2.50
C LEU A 72 -20.30 11.82 -2.00
N PRO A 73 -20.18 12.45 -0.81
CA PRO A 73 -21.18 13.40 -0.33
C PRO A 73 -21.33 14.60 -1.29
N PRO A 74 -22.52 15.23 -1.37
CA PRO A 74 -22.79 16.34 -2.31
C PRO A 74 -21.75 17.47 -2.25
N SER A 75 -21.29 17.84 -1.05
CA SER A 75 -20.27 18.88 -0.86
C SER A 75 -18.92 18.55 -1.49
N VAL A 76 -18.59 17.26 -1.62
CA VAL A 76 -17.34 16.80 -2.24
C VAL A 76 -17.51 16.74 -3.76
N VAL A 77 -18.69 16.34 -4.23
CA VAL A 77 -19.03 16.31 -5.66
C VAL A 77 -18.92 17.71 -6.25
N GLU A 78 -19.50 18.72 -5.60
CA GLU A 78 -19.41 20.12 -6.01
C GLU A 78 -17.95 20.61 -6.08
N LEU A 79 -17.12 20.23 -5.10
CA LEU A 79 -15.69 20.56 -5.10
C LEU A 79 -14.95 19.87 -6.25
N VAL A 80 -15.22 18.58 -6.51
CA VAL A 80 -14.62 17.83 -7.62
C VAL A 80 -15.05 18.41 -8.96
N GLU A 81 -16.34 18.72 -9.13
CA GLU A 81 -16.91 19.32 -10.34
C GLU A 81 -16.24 20.66 -10.65
N THR A 82 -16.20 21.57 -9.67
CA THR A 82 -15.57 22.89 -9.81
C THR A 82 -14.08 22.76 -10.13
N THR A 83 -13.38 21.84 -9.46
CA THR A 83 -11.95 21.61 -9.70
C THR A 83 -11.70 21.01 -11.08
N LEU A 84 -12.54 20.06 -11.52
CA LEU A 84 -12.43 19.42 -12.83
C LEU A 84 -12.65 20.42 -13.96
N PHE A 85 -13.69 21.25 -13.89
CA PHE A 85 -13.94 22.29 -14.90
C PHE A 85 -12.83 23.34 -14.94
N ASN A 86 -12.33 23.78 -13.79
CA ASN A 86 -11.17 24.68 -13.73
C ASN A 86 -9.91 24.06 -14.36
N LEU A 87 -9.70 22.75 -14.23
CA LEU A 87 -8.57 22.04 -14.85
C LEU A 87 -8.76 21.83 -16.35
N ILE A 88 -9.98 21.56 -16.81
CA ILE A 88 -10.30 21.47 -18.24
C ILE A 88 -10.01 22.83 -18.90
N ASP A 89 -10.40 23.93 -18.28
CA ASP A 89 -10.16 25.29 -18.78
C ASP A 89 -8.68 25.70 -18.74
N GLN A 90 -7.93 25.32 -17.69
CA GLN A 90 -6.48 25.60 -17.59
C GLN A 90 -5.60 24.71 -18.49
N GLY A 91 -6.13 23.58 -18.97
CA GLY A 91 -5.43 22.66 -19.88
C GLY A 91 -4.15 22.02 -19.32
N PHE A 92 -3.19 21.75 -20.21
CA PHE A 92 -1.97 20.96 -19.93
C PHE A 92 -1.08 21.54 -18.80
N GLY A 93 -1.18 22.85 -18.51
CA GLY A 93 -0.39 23.52 -17.48
C GLY A 93 -0.71 23.05 -16.05
N ALA A 94 -1.98 22.78 -15.74
CA ALA A 94 -2.40 22.31 -14.42
C ALA A 94 -1.87 20.89 -14.11
N GLY A 95 -1.80 20.02 -15.13
CA GLY A 95 -1.23 18.68 -15.00
C GLY A 95 0.25 18.69 -14.66
N ILE A 96 1.03 19.60 -15.24
CA ILE A 96 2.47 19.76 -14.94
C ILE A 96 2.70 20.21 -13.48
N LEU A 97 1.93 21.20 -13.01
CA LEU A 97 2.01 21.65 -11.62
C LEU A 97 1.61 20.52 -10.66
N GLY A 98 0.52 19.80 -10.96
CA GLY A 98 0.11 18.62 -10.19
C GLY A 98 1.20 17.55 -10.13
N ALA A 99 1.87 17.28 -11.25
CA ALA A 99 2.98 16.33 -11.31
C ALA A 99 4.19 16.78 -10.47
N MET A 100 4.57 18.06 -10.53
CA MET A 100 5.66 18.59 -9.70
C MET A 100 5.35 18.49 -8.20
N PHE A 101 4.15 18.89 -7.80
CA PHE A 101 3.72 18.77 -6.40
C PHE A 101 3.64 17.31 -5.96
N LEU A 102 3.10 16.40 -6.79
CA LEU A 102 3.03 14.98 -6.47
C LEU A 102 4.41 14.37 -6.27
N LEU A 103 5.38 14.67 -7.15
CA LEU A 103 6.75 14.18 -7.00
C LEU A 103 7.37 14.62 -5.67
N PHE A 104 7.09 15.86 -5.24
CA PHE A 104 7.55 16.37 -3.96
C PHE A 104 6.85 15.68 -2.77
N THR A 105 5.52 15.61 -2.77
CA THR A 105 4.73 15.07 -1.64
C THR A 105 4.84 13.55 -1.53
N ALA A 106 4.74 12.82 -2.64
CA ALA A 106 4.91 11.36 -2.66
C ALA A 106 6.35 10.98 -2.29
N GLY A 107 7.30 11.83 -2.68
CA GLY A 107 8.67 11.71 -2.25
C GLY A 107 8.83 11.79 -0.72
N ASN A 108 8.08 12.64 -0.03
CA ASN A 108 8.13 12.74 1.43
C ASN A 108 7.50 11.52 2.11
N ALA A 109 6.41 10.98 1.56
CA ALA A 109 5.79 9.74 2.07
C ALA A 109 6.78 8.56 1.99
N TYR A 110 7.46 8.39 0.85
CA TYR A 110 8.51 7.39 0.69
C TYR A 110 9.66 7.59 1.68
N LEU A 111 10.15 8.83 1.82
CA LEU A 111 11.23 9.15 2.76
C LEU A 111 10.83 8.86 4.21
N SER A 112 9.56 9.02 4.58
CA SER A 112 9.06 8.65 5.90
C SER A 112 9.16 7.14 6.13
N LEU A 113 8.71 6.34 5.16
CA LEU A 113 8.84 4.88 5.22
C LEU A 113 10.30 4.43 5.27
N GLN A 114 11.15 5.01 4.41
CA GLN A 114 12.58 4.72 4.38
C GLN A 114 13.25 5.09 5.72
N ARG A 115 13.00 6.28 6.27
CA ARG A 115 13.54 6.70 7.57
C ARG A 115 13.11 5.77 8.70
N GLY A 116 11.84 5.35 8.71
CA GLY A 116 11.36 4.38 9.70
C GLY A 116 12.04 3.01 9.56
N SER A 117 12.17 2.50 8.32
CA SER A 117 12.89 1.25 8.06
C SER A 117 14.37 1.36 8.43
N ASP A 118 15.00 2.49 8.12
CA ASP A 118 16.38 2.76 8.51
C ASP A 118 16.52 2.88 10.04
N ARG A 119 15.56 3.44 10.75
CA ARG A 119 15.57 3.42 12.22
C ARG A 119 15.50 1.99 12.77
N LEU A 120 14.66 1.14 12.17
CA LEU A 120 14.49 -0.26 12.60
C LEU A 120 15.72 -1.12 12.37
N TRP A 121 16.51 -0.86 11.33
CA TRP A 121 17.70 -1.66 11.01
C TRP A 121 19.01 -1.09 11.59
N GLU A 122 18.99 0.09 12.23
CA GLU A 122 20.22 0.80 12.64
C GLU A 122 21.06 0.02 13.67
N ASP A 123 20.41 -0.64 14.64
CA ASP A 123 21.13 -1.42 15.66
C ASP A 123 21.84 -2.67 15.08
N GLU A 124 21.26 -3.27 14.03
CA GLU A 124 21.74 -4.52 13.46
C GLU A 124 22.76 -4.31 12.34
N ILE A 125 22.55 -3.27 11.53
CA ILE A 125 23.37 -2.95 10.36
C ILE A 125 23.61 -1.43 10.35
N PRO A 126 24.50 -0.91 11.21
CA PRO A 126 24.70 0.53 11.35
C PRO A 126 25.05 1.18 10.03
N SER A 127 24.43 2.35 9.77
CA SER A 127 24.66 3.07 8.52
C SER A 127 26.10 3.61 8.50
N LYS A 128 26.83 3.33 7.42
CA LYS A 128 28.14 3.96 7.22
C LYS A 128 27.89 5.42 6.84
N LYS A 129 28.21 6.36 7.75
CA LYS A 129 28.24 7.79 7.43
C LYS A 129 29.32 8.01 6.37
N VAL A 130 28.92 8.20 5.11
CA VAL A 130 29.84 8.52 4.02
C VAL A 130 29.80 10.04 3.82
N ASN A 131 30.90 10.71 4.17
CA ASN A 131 31.16 12.09 3.75
C ASN A 131 31.48 12.08 2.24
N ALA A 132 30.46 11.93 1.41
CA ALA A 132 30.59 11.91 -0.05
C ALA A 132 30.47 13.32 -0.63
N ALA A 133 31.18 13.59 -1.72
CA ALA A 133 31.02 14.83 -2.49
C ALA A 133 29.55 15.02 -2.93
N TRP A 134 29.11 16.28 -3.03
CA TRP A 134 27.71 16.64 -3.34
C TRP A 134 27.15 15.95 -4.59
N ARG A 135 27.98 15.72 -5.63
CA ARG A 135 27.57 14.99 -6.84
C ARG A 135 27.21 13.51 -6.58
N VAL A 136 27.96 12.85 -5.69
CA VAL A 136 27.69 11.45 -5.31
C VAL A 136 26.45 11.37 -4.42
N GLN A 137 26.21 12.38 -3.58
CA GLN A 137 24.97 12.48 -2.80
C GLN A 137 23.75 12.72 -3.71
N ALA A 138 23.86 13.64 -4.68
CA ALA A 138 22.80 13.93 -5.65
C ALA A 138 22.49 12.72 -6.54
N SER A 139 23.51 12.00 -7.03
CA SER A 139 23.32 10.78 -7.81
C SER A 139 22.66 9.66 -7.01
N LYS A 140 23.08 9.44 -5.75
CA LYS A 140 22.41 8.49 -4.85
C LYS A 140 20.98 8.90 -4.56
N PHE A 141 20.73 10.19 -4.32
CA PHE A 141 19.39 10.71 -4.09
C PHE A 141 18.49 10.45 -5.30
N LEU A 142 18.95 10.78 -6.52
CA LEU A 142 18.18 10.55 -7.74
C LEU A 142 17.92 9.06 -7.99
N ARG A 143 18.93 8.21 -7.79
CA ARG A 143 18.77 6.75 -7.90
C ARG A 143 17.75 6.20 -6.90
N ASN A 144 17.84 6.63 -5.64
CA ASN A 144 16.88 6.23 -4.61
C ASN A 144 15.45 6.68 -4.96
N ARG A 145 15.29 7.85 -5.61
CA ARG A 145 14.00 8.35 -6.09
C ARG A 145 13.45 7.54 -7.26
N VAL A 146 14.30 7.16 -8.23
CA VAL A 146 13.89 6.30 -9.35
C VAL A 146 13.52 4.92 -8.85
N GLU A 147 14.29 4.34 -7.94
CA GLU A 147 13.97 3.06 -7.29
C GLU A 147 12.63 3.17 -6.53
N ALA A 148 12.42 4.23 -5.75
CA ALA A 148 11.13 4.50 -5.09
C ALA A 148 9.96 4.58 -6.07
N PHE A 149 10.14 5.28 -7.20
CA PHE A 149 9.10 5.43 -8.21
C PHE A 149 8.78 4.09 -8.89
N LEU A 150 9.78 3.29 -9.24
CA LEU A 150 9.59 1.96 -9.81
C LEU A 150 8.87 1.02 -8.84
N ILE A 151 9.19 1.11 -7.54
CA ILE A 151 8.52 0.33 -6.50
C ILE A 151 7.06 0.74 -6.40
N VAL A 152 6.77 2.02 -6.25
CA VAL A 152 5.39 2.52 -6.16
C VAL A 152 4.60 2.16 -7.41
N PHE A 153 5.21 2.27 -8.61
CA PHE A 153 4.60 1.85 -9.86
C PHE A 153 4.28 0.35 -9.88
N PHE A 154 5.24 -0.51 -9.51
CA PHE A 154 5.03 -1.95 -9.50
C PHE A 154 3.99 -2.37 -8.45
N ILE A 155 3.99 -1.72 -7.29
CA ILE A 155 2.98 -1.92 -6.24
C ILE A 155 1.60 -1.50 -6.73
N GLY A 156 1.48 -0.31 -7.33
CA GLY A 156 0.22 0.17 -7.91
C GLY A 156 -0.28 -0.77 -9.00
N PHE A 157 0.61 -1.24 -9.87
CA PHE A 157 0.30 -2.24 -10.89
C PHE A 157 -0.21 -3.56 -10.29
N LEU A 158 0.47 -4.09 -9.27
CA LEU A 158 0.02 -5.28 -8.55
C LEU A 158 -1.35 -5.08 -7.87
N MET A 159 -1.61 -3.90 -7.30
CA MET A 159 -2.91 -3.58 -6.70
C MET A 159 -4.02 -3.53 -7.76
N VAL A 160 -3.77 -2.95 -8.93
CA VAL A 160 -4.73 -2.95 -10.04
C VAL A 160 -5.01 -4.38 -10.51
N LEU A 161 -3.98 -5.21 -10.65
CA LEU A 161 -4.15 -6.63 -10.98
C LEU A 161 -4.97 -7.38 -9.92
N ASP A 162 -4.72 -7.12 -8.63
CA ASP A 162 -5.54 -7.71 -7.56
C ASP A 162 -6.99 -7.24 -7.64
N GLN A 163 -7.23 -5.95 -7.95
CA GLN A 163 -8.59 -5.41 -8.07
C GLN A 163 -9.34 -5.97 -9.29
N ILE A 164 -8.67 -6.14 -10.44
CA ILE A 164 -9.25 -6.83 -11.60
C ILE A 164 -9.59 -8.27 -11.20
N SER A 165 -8.67 -8.95 -10.53
CA SER A 165 -8.89 -10.32 -10.04
C SER A 165 -10.05 -10.38 -9.05
N ALA A 166 -10.19 -9.40 -8.16
CA ALA A 166 -11.28 -9.30 -7.19
C ALA A 166 -12.65 -9.10 -7.87
N ASN A 167 -12.72 -8.23 -8.87
CA ASN A 167 -13.95 -8.01 -9.65
C ASN A 167 -14.37 -9.25 -10.45
N LEU A 168 -13.40 -9.96 -11.04
CA LEU A 168 -13.67 -11.24 -11.71
C LEU A 168 -14.17 -12.32 -10.73
N ARG A 169 -13.73 -12.28 -9.47
CA ARG A 169 -14.18 -13.21 -8.40
C ARG A 169 -15.55 -12.86 -7.81
N MET A 170 -16.03 -11.63 -8.00
CA MET A 170 -17.35 -11.16 -7.56
C MET A 170 -18.49 -11.57 -8.50
N ILE A 171 -18.18 -12.26 -9.62
CA ILE A 171 -19.22 -12.87 -10.46
C ILE A 171 -19.98 -13.90 -9.60
N PRO A 172 -21.31 -13.76 -9.43
CA PRO A 172 -22.10 -14.69 -8.64
C PRO A 172 -21.88 -16.12 -9.17
N SER A 173 -21.67 -17.08 -8.27
CA SER A 173 -21.56 -18.52 -8.61
C SER A 173 -22.69 -19.02 -9.51
N ASN A 174 -23.82 -18.33 -9.47
CA ASN A 174 -25.05 -18.51 -10.24
C ASN A 174 -24.85 -18.30 -11.76
N VAL A 175 -23.93 -17.42 -12.18
CA VAL A 175 -23.59 -17.19 -13.60
C VAL A 175 -22.66 -18.29 -14.11
N LEU A 176 -21.78 -18.78 -13.23
CA LEU A 176 -20.84 -19.87 -13.54
C LEU A 176 -21.57 -21.22 -13.67
N GLU A 177 -22.62 -21.45 -12.87
CA GLU A 177 -23.51 -22.61 -13.02
C GLU A 177 -24.24 -22.64 -14.38
N ASN A 178 -24.61 -21.48 -14.92
CA ASN A 178 -25.27 -21.39 -16.24
C ASN A 178 -24.29 -21.59 -17.42
N LEU A 179 -23.02 -21.16 -17.27
CA LEU A 179 -21.96 -21.41 -18.26
C LEU A 179 -21.44 -22.85 -18.22
N SER A 180 -21.57 -23.54 -17.07
CA SER A 180 -21.19 -24.94 -16.89
C SER A 180 -22.00 -25.93 -17.74
N LYS A 181 -23.15 -25.53 -18.31
CA LYS A 181 -23.94 -26.38 -19.21
C LYS A 181 -23.38 -26.52 -20.62
N SER A 182 -22.36 -25.72 -21.00
CA SER A 182 -21.87 -25.67 -22.39
C SER A 182 -20.48 -26.29 -22.63
N ASN A 183 -19.73 -26.73 -21.61
CA ASN A 183 -18.46 -27.42 -21.83
C ASN A 183 -18.00 -28.25 -20.62
N ASN A 184 -17.95 -29.57 -20.79
CA ASN A 184 -17.80 -30.55 -19.70
C ASN A 184 -16.36 -30.74 -19.17
N LEU A 185 -15.32 -30.21 -19.84
CA LEU A 185 -13.92 -30.45 -19.45
C LEU A 185 -13.31 -29.33 -18.59
N ILE A 186 -13.79 -28.09 -18.73
CA ILE A 186 -13.25 -26.93 -17.99
C ILE A 186 -14.02 -26.73 -16.68
N SER A 187 -15.32 -27.03 -16.67
CA SER A 187 -16.20 -26.94 -15.50
C SER A 187 -15.81 -27.92 -14.39
N ASP A 188 -15.42 -29.15 -14.73
CA ASP A 188 -15.14 -30.18 -13.73
C ASP A 188 -13.78 -29.97 -12.99
N LEU A 189 -12.81 -29.31 -13.64
CA LEU A 189 -11.54 -28.89 -13.02
C LEU A 189 -11.70 -27.64 -12.14
N LEU A 190 -12.57 -26.70 -12.56
CA LEU A 190 -12.87 -25.46 -11.82
C LEU A 190 -13.79 -25.66 -10.62
N LEU A 191 -14.71 -26.64 -10.67
CA LEU A 191 -15.67 -26.93 -9.59
C LEU A 191 -15.14 -27.91 -8.53
N LYS A 192 -14.22 -28.81 -8.87
CA LYS A 192 -13.64 -29.77 -7.89
C LYS A 192 -12.58 -29.20 -6.98
N LEU A 193 -12.04 -28.03 -7.32
CA LEU A 193 -11.09 -27.35 -6.47
C LEU A 193 -11.85 -26.33 -5.61
N PRO A 194 -11.71 -26.33 -4.27
CA PRO A 194 -12.19 -25.25 -3.40
C PRO A 194 -11.45 -23.89 -3.66
N LEU A 195 -10.85 -23.74 -4.85
CA LEU A 195 -10.12 -22.60 -5.36
C LEU A 195 -10.96 -21.32 -5.39
N LEU A 196 -12.28 -21.38 -5.58
CA LEU A 196 -13.11 -20.17 -5.64
C LEU A 196 -13.25 -19.49 -4.27
N GLN A 197 -13.48 -20.25 -3.19
CA GLN A 197 -13.58 -19.69 -1.83
C GLN A 197 -12.20 -19.45 -1.20
N VAL A 198 -11.26 -20.38 -1.38
CA VAL A 198 -9.88 -20.22 -0.86
C VAL A 198 -9.11 -19.15 -1.64
N GLY A 199 -9.32 -19.06 -2.96
CA GLY A 199 -8.66 -18.08 -3.82
C GLY A 199 -9.08 -16.63 -3.57
N GLN A 200 -10.32 -16.40 -3.09
CA GLN A 200 -10.79 -15.07 -2.70
C GLN A 200 -9.96 -14.45 -1.57
N PHE A 201 -9.46 -15.25 -0.63
CA PHE A 201 -8.58 -14.79 0.46
C PHE A 201 -7.10 -14.98 0.14
N ALA A 202 -6.74 -16.08 -0.53
CA ALA A 202 -5.35 -16.42 -0.81
C ALA A 202 -4.70 -15.45 -1.81
N ILE A 203 -5.42 -15.00 -2.85
CA ILE A 203 -4.84 -14.13 -3.88
C ILE A 203 -4.49 -12.74 -3.30
N PRO A 204 -5.38 -12.02 -2.60
CA PRO A 204 -5.02 -10.76 -1.95
C PRO A 204 -3.92 -10.95 -0.90
N LEU A 205 -3.96 -12.05 -0.15
CA LEU A 205 -2.93 -12.37 0.85
C LEU A 205 -1.55 -12.52 0.21
N ILE A 206 -1.45 -13.25 -0.90
CA ILE A 206 -0.20 -13.43 -1.65
C ILE A 206 0.24 -12.09 -2.26
N GLY A 207 -0.67 -11.34 -2.87
CA GLY A 207 -0.38 -10.03 -3.46
C GLY A 207 0.18 -9.04 -2.43
N PHE A 208 -0.50 -8.89 -1.29
CA PHE A 208 -0.04 -8.02 -0.20
C PHE A 208 1.23 -8.55 0.47
N SER A 209 1.41 -9.86 0.61
CA SER A 209 2.65 -10.42 1.16
C SER A 209 3.84 -10.17 0.22
N LEU A 210 3.65 -10.31 -1.09
CA LEU A 210 4.67 -10.03 -2.09
C LEU A 210 5.02 -8.53 -2.11
N MET A 211 4.00 -7.68 -2.09
CA MET A 211 4.15 -6.24 -1.97
C MET A 211 4.95 -5.86 -0.71
N ALA A 212 4.59 -6.43 0.43
CA ALA A 212 5.26 -6.22 1.70
C ALA A 212 6.72 -6.68 1.65
N LEU A 213 7.02 -7.78 0.96
CA LEU A 213 8.39 -8.26 0.78
C LEU A 213 9.21 -7.28 -0.06
N LEU A 214 8.67 -6.79 -1.17
CA LEU A 214 9.33 -5.81 -2.02
C LEU A 214 9.60 -4.51 -1.26
N LEU A 215 8.61 -4.00 -0.53
CA LEU A 215 8.78 -2.82 0.32
C LEU A 215 9.89 -3.03 1.35
N GLN A 216 9.88 -4.14 2.09
CA GLN A 216 10.89 -4.40 3.12
C GLN A 216 12.30 -4.62 2.57
N ALA A 217 12.42 -5.14 1.36
CA ALA A 217 13.70 -5.37 0.71
C ALA A 217 14.30 -4.07 0.14
N LEU A 218 13.46 -3.12 -0.29
CA LEU A 218 13.88 -1.97 -1.08
C LEU A 218 13.80 -0.64 -0.32
N LEU A 219 12.97 -0.51 0.71
CA LEU A 219 12.89 0.70 1.54
C LEU A 219 14.20 1.00 2.29
N PRO A 220 14.89 0.04 2.93
CA PRO A 220 16.12 0.32 3.66
C PRO A 220 17.20 0.85 2.72
N SER A 221 17.96 1.86 3.15
CA SER A 221 19.08 2.43 2.40
C SER A 221 20.29 1.49 2.28
N ARG A 222 20.14 0.22 2.69
CA ARG A 222 21.20 -0.77 2.87
C ARG A 222 20.72 -2.16 2.48
N LYS A 223 21.68 -3.02 2.12
CA LYS A 223 21.40 -4.40 1.72
C LYS A 223 20.94 -5.22 2.93
N VAL A 224 19.67 -5.61 2.92
CA VAL A 224 19.07 -6.47 3.95
C VAL A 224 18.97 -7.93 3.46
N PRO A 225 19.10 -8.92 4.34
CA PRO A 225 18.93 -10.33 3.96
C PRO A 225 17.46 -10.63 3.65
N LEU A 226 17.15 -11.26 2.51
CA LEU A 226 15.76 -11.53 2.10
C LEU A 226 15.07 -12.65 2.89
N LYS A 227 15.80 -13.70 3.30
CA LYS A 227 15.20 -14.87 3.97
C LYS A 227 14.48 -14.52 5.28
N PRO A 228 15.05 -13.68 6.18
CA PRO A 228 14.36 -13.23 7.39
C PRO A 228 13.15 -12.32 7.15
N LEU A 229 13.00 -11.73 5.97
CA LEU A 229 11.87 -10.85 5.65
C LEU A 229 10.58 -11.62 5.36
N LEU A 230 10.68 -12.88 4.95
CA LEU A 230 9.52 -13.67 4.51
C LEU A 230 8.43 -13.79 5.60
N PRO A 231 8.73 -14.13 6.86
CA PRO A 231 7.70 -14.25 7.89
C PRO A 231 7.02 -12.91 8.20
N GLY A 232 7.78 -11.82 8.28
CA GLY A 232 7.21 -10.48 8.52
C GLY A 232 6.38 -9.98 7.33
N SER A 233 6.81 -10.26 6.09
CA SER A 233 6.04 -9.95 4.88
C SER A 233 4.68 -10.65 4.86
N PHE A 234 4.65 -11.92 5.28
CA PHE A 234 3.40 -12.67 5.39
C PHE A 234 2.47 -12.10 6.46
N LEU A 235 3.01 -11.70 7.62
CA LEU A 235 2.22 -11.05 8.67
C LEU A 235 1.64 -9.71 8.21
N ILE A 236 2.41 -8.92 7.45
CA ILE A 236 1.89 -7.69 6.81
C ILE A 236 0.78 -8.04 5.84
N GLY A 237 0.96 -9.06 5.00
CA GLY A 237 -0.07 -9.54 4.08
C GLY A 237 -1.39 -9.84 4.81
N ILE A 238 -1.33 -10.61 5.90
CA ILE A 238 -2.50 -10.92 6.73
C ILE A 238 -3.13 -9.64 7.28
N GLY A 239 -2.31 -8.73 7.84
CA GLY A 239 -2.79 -7.48 8.41
C GLY A 239 -3.50 -6.61 7.37
N LEU A 240 -2.91 -6.46 6.18
CA LEU A 240 -3.47 -5.66 5.08
C LEU A 240 -4.73 -6.28 4.50
N THR A 241 -4.78 -7.61 4.30
CA THR A 241 -6.02 -8.29 3.87
C THR A 241 -7.13 -8.11 4.91
N THR A 242 -6.81 -8.26 6.19
CA THR A 242 -7.78 -8.09 7.29
C THR A 242 -8.26 -6.64 7.37
N LEU A 243 -7.35 -5.68 7.25
CA LEU A 243 -7.69 -4.25 7.24
C LEU A 243 -8.60 -3.90 6.07
N ASN A 244 -8.30 -4.40 4.86
CA ASN A 244 -9.12 -4.15 3.67
C ASN A 244 -10.55 -4.70 3.84
N LEU A 245 -10.68 -5.92 4.38
CA LEU A 245 -11.99 -6.51 4.70
C LEU A 245 -12.75 -5.73 5.78
N ALA A 246 -12.04 -5.28 6.82
CA ALA A 246 -12.63 -4.47 7.88
C ALA A 246 -13.15 -3.13 7.35
N VAL A 247 -12.35 -2.45 6.52
CA VAL A 247 -12.70 -1.17 5.89
C VAL A 247 -13.87 -1.32 4.94
N SER A 248 -13.88 -2.37 4.12
CA SER A 248 -14.98 -2.66 3.21
C SER A 248 -16.31 -2.76 3.96
N LYS A 249 -16.36 -3.53 5.06
CA LYS A 249 -17.57 -3.65 5.90
C LYS A 249 -17.90 -2.36 6.63
N SER A 250 -16.88 -1.66 7.12
CA SER A 250 -17.01 -0.40 7.86
C SER A 250 -17.61 0.70 6.98
N ILE A 251 -17.11 0.91 5.76
CA ILE A 251 -17.61 1.94 4.83
C ILE A 251 -19.10 1.71 4.51
N LEU A 252 -19.52 0.47 4.24
CA LEU A 252 -20.94 0.17 4.03
C LEU A 252 -21.81 0.51 5.25
N SER A 253 -21.31 0.28 6.47
CA SER A 253 -22.04 0.57 7.70
C SER A 253 -22.01 2.05 8.09
N LEU A 254 -20.92 2.78 7.80
CA LEU A 254 -20.76 4.18 8.18
C LEU A 254 -21.36 5.13 7.15
N GLY A 255 -21.33 4.79 5.86
CA GLY A 255 -21.91 5.62 4.79
C GLY A 255 -23.41 5.88 4.94
N THR A 256 -24.12 4.98 5.64
CA THR A 256 -25.54 5.14 5.96
C THR A 256 -25.80 5.89 7.26
N ARG A 257 -24.85 5.94 8.20
CA ARG A 257 -25.02 6.49 9.55
C ARG A 257 -24.36 7.86 9.77
N PHE A 258 -23.31 8.19 9.02
CA PHE A 258 -22.48 9.37 9.27
C PHE A 258 -22.53 10.41 8.13
N GLN A 259 -23.61 10.45 7.34
CA GLN A 259 -23.78 11.45 6.27
C GLN A 259 -23.59 12.91 6.77
N ALA A 260 -23.91 13.18 8.04
CA ALA A 260 -23.74 14.49 8.66
C ALA A 260 -22.28 14.99 8.75
N TYR A 261 -21.28 14.08 8.72
CA TYR A 261 -19.86 14.45 8.78
C TYR A 261 -19.25 14.73 7.40
N GLY A 262 -19.97 14.41 6.31
CA GLY A 262 -19.60 14.74 4.93
C GLY A 262 -18.12 14.48 4.59
N PHE A 263 -17.49 15.46 3.97
CA PHE A 263 -16.07 15.43 3.58
C PHE A 263 -15.10 15.19 4.76
N ILE A 264 -15.38 15.81 5.91
CA ILE A 264 -14.50 15.77 7.09
C ILE A 264 -14.43 14.33 7.63
N GLY A 265 -15.56 13.62 7.68
CA GLY A 265 -15.61 12.22 8.06
C GLY A 265 -14.81 11.33 7.11
N GLY A 266 -14.93 11.56 5.79
CA GLY A 266 -14.15 10.85 4.78
C GLY A 266 -12.63 11.05 4.93
N PHE A 267 -12.21 12.30 5.15
CA PHE A 267 -10.80 12.64 5.39
C PHE A 267 -10.25 11.97 6.65
N LEU A 268 -11.01 11.96 7.76
CA LEU A 268 -10.60 11.31 9.00
C LEU A 268 -10.48 9.79 8.84
N VAL A 269 -11.44 9.15 8.20
CA VAL A 269 -11.39 7.69 7.93
C VAL A 269 -10.23 7.34 7.02
N LEU A 270 -9.99 8.13 5.98
CA LEU A 270 -8.84 7.94 5.08
C LEU A 270 -7.52 8.09 5.85
N THR A 271 -7.40 9.12 6.68
CA THR A 271 -6.22 9.36 7.51
C THR A 271 -5.95 8.19 8.45
N LEU A 272 -6.98 7.73 9.16
CA LEU A 272 -6.91 6.59 10.06
C LEU A 272 -6.52 5.31 9.31
N TRP A 273 -7.10 5.09 8.13
CA TRP A 273 -6.77 3.95 7.29
C TRP A 273 -5.30 3.95 6.88
N VAL A 274 -4.78 5.07 6.38
CA VAL A 274 -3.36 5.18 6.00
C VAL A 274 -2.44 5.03 7.22
N TRP A 275 -2.83 5.59 8.36
CA TRP A 275 -2.10 5.41 9.61
C TRP A 275 -2.02 3.93 10.01
N LEU A 276 -3.13 3.19 9.92
CA LEU A 276 -3.17 1.74 10.17
C LEU A 276 -2.29 0.96 9.19
N LEU A 277 -2.22 1.36 7.91
CA LEU A 277 -1.26 0.78 6.96
C LEU A 277 0.17 0.92 7.47
N GLY A 278 0.56 2.13 7.90
CA GLY A 278 1.88 2.39 8.47
C GLY A 278 2.18 1.51 9.68
N VAL A 279 1.22 1.39 10.61
CA VAL A 279 1.37 0.57 11.82
C VAL A 279 1.60 -0.89 11.48
N ILE A 280 0.81 -1.46 10.56
CA ILE A 280 0.95 -2.85 10.11
C ILE A 280 2.31 -3.07 9.45
N LEU A 281 2.72 -2.15 8.56
CA LEU A 281 3.98 -2.23 7.84
C LEU A 281 5.19 -2.20 8.80
N TYR A 282 5.22 -1.26 9.74
CA TYR A 282 6.34 -1.17 10.69
C TYR A 282 6.36 -2.31 11.69
N PHE A 283 5.20 -2.79 12.14
CA PHE A 283 5.15 -3.94 13.05
C PHE A 283 5.70 -5.21 12.38
N GLY A 284 5.29 -5.49 11.14
CA GLY A 284 5.83 -6.61 10.38
C GLY A 284 7.33 -6.47 10.07
N GLN A 285 7.80 -5.24 9.81
CA GLN A 285 9.22 -4.95 9.69
C GLN A 285 9.99 -5.24 10.97
N CYS A 286 9.48 -4.82 12.14
CA CYS A 286 10.11 -5.12 13.42
C CYS A 286 10.29 -6.63 13.60
N TRP A 287 9.28 -7.42 13.23
CA TRP A 287 9.39 -8.87 13.33
C TRP A 287 10.45 -9.44 12.39
N SER A 288 10.51 -8.97 11.14
CA SER A 288 11.58 -9.31 10.18
C SER A 288 12.98 -8.98 10.72
N VAL A 289 13.16 -7.80 11.34
CA VAL A 289 14.45 -7.41 11.94
C VAL A 289 14.82 -8.32 13.10
N VAL A 290 13.88 -8.64 13.99
CA VAL A 290 14.13 -9.52 15.14
C VAL A 290 14.55 -10.92 14.66
N ILE A 291 13.88 -11.47 13.65
CA ILE A 291 14.29 -12.76 13.06
C ILE A 291 15.68 -12.67 12.42
N ALA A 292 15.98 -11.56 11.74
CA ALA A 292 17.30 -11.31 11.17
C ALA A 292 18.38 -11.26 12.26
N SER A 293 18.15 -10.53 13.36
CA SER A 293 19.08 -10.41 14.49
C SER A 293 19.43 -11.78 15.08
N MET A 294 18.41 -12.62 15.34
CA MET A 294 18.60 -13.98 15.86
C MET A 294 19.44 -14.84 14.90
N SER A 295 19.21 -14.70 13.59
CA SER A 295 19.97 -15.43 12.57
C SER A 295 21.44 -14.95 12.46
N LEU A 296 21.68 -13.65 12.62
CA LEU A 296 23.02 -13.05 12.58
C LEU A 296 23.83 -13.43 13.82
N VAL A 297 23.20 -13.43 15.01
CA VAL A 297 23.81 -13.87 16.27
C VAL A 297 24.26 -15.33 16.17
N ASN A 298 23.40 -16.23 15.68
CA ASN A 298 23.75 -17.64 15.49
C ASN A 298 24.95 -17.81 14.54
N ARG A 299 25.02 -17.05 13.44
CA ARG A 299 26.17 -17.11 12.52
C ARG A 299 27.47 -16.61 13.18
N LYS A 300 27.42 -15.58 14.01
CA LYS A 300 28.60 -15.08 14.75
C LYS A 300 29.11 -16.11 15.77
N ILE A 301 28.21 -16.82 16.45
CA ILE A 301 28.58 -17.87 17.41
C ILE A 301 29.23 -19.06 16.69
N GLN A 302 28.68 -19.48 15.54
CA GLN A 302 29.23 -20.58 14.74
C GLN A 302 30.62 -20.26 14.16
N LYS A 303 30.90 -19.00 13.80
CA LYS A 303 32.24 -18.58 13.32
C LYS A 303 33.30 -18.48 14.43
N LYS A 304 32.90 -18.46 15.70
CA LYS A 304 33.81 -18.37 16.85
C LYS A 304 34.16 -19.74 17.45
N ARG A 305 33.48 -20.81 17.01
CA ARG A 305 33.80 -22.20 17.33
C ARG A 305 34.61 -22.80 16.19
#